data_AF-G7M069-F1
#
_entry.id   AF-G7M069-F1
#
_cell.length_a   1.000
_cell.length_b   1.000
_cell.length_c   1.000
_cell.angle_alpha   90.00
_cell.angle_beta   90.00
_cell.angle_gamma   90.00
#
_symmetry.space_group_name_H-M   'P 1'
#
loop_
_entity.id
_entity.type
_entity.pdbx_description
1 polymer ?
#
loop_
_entity_poly.entity_id
_entity_poly.type
_entity_poly.pdbx_seq_one_letter_code
_entity_poly.pdbx_strand_id
1 'polypeptide(L)'
;MEKRKYESKTLIAEYRYLSENEDFRFSETAYKLKDGSIIIEYDGAPLSLYGLKLSYNKNIRRKGIFSITEDDYEFWKSFRARIEDGSFMDYEAERNEALEKSREEYDKQIDVEHENILESLSCEELPY
;
A
#
# COMPACT_ATOMS: atom_id res chain seq x y z
N MET A 1 -6.42 -15.63 -20.20
CA MET A 1 -5.88 -14.73 -19.17
C MET A 1 -4.40 -15.05 -19.04
N GLU A 2 -3.51 -14.14 -19.45
CA GLU A 2 -2.05 -14.39 -19.44
C GLU A 2 -1.53 -14.38 -18.01
N LYS A 3 -1.08 -15.54 -17.53
CA LYS A 3 -0.60 -15.73 -16.14
C LYS A 3 0.67 -14.92 -15.82
N ARG A 4 1.43 -14.51 -16.84
CA ARG A 4 2.71 -13.76 -16.68
C ARG A 4 2.53 -12.34 -16.14
N LYS A 5 1.37 -11.71 -16.34
CA LYS A 5 1.12 -10.33 -15.87
C LYS A 5 1.16 -10.20 -14.33
N TYR A 6 1.01 -11.32 -13.61
CA TYR A 6 0.99 -11.37 -12.14
C TYR A 6 2.26 -11.97 -11.52
N GLU A 7 3.32 -12.25 -12.30
CA GLU A 7 4.56 -12.87 -11.79
C GLU A 7 5.31 -11.99 -10.78
N SER A 8 5.00 -10.70 -10.74
CA SER A 8 5.52 -9.76 -9.74
C SER A 8 4.46 -8.73 -9.41
N LYS A 9 3.87 -8.90 -8.23
CA LYS A 9 2.89 -7.99 -7.65
C LYS A 9 3.42 -7.53 -6.30
N THR A 10 3.38 -6.23 -6.07
CA THR A 10 3.75 -5.61 -4.80
C THR A 10 2.49 -5.42 -3.98
N LEU A 11 2.45 -5.95 -2.77
CA LEU A 11 1.36 -5.69 -1.82
C LEU A 11 1.40 -4.21 -1.44
N ILE A 12 0.26 -3.51 -1.58
CA ILE A 12 0.14 -2.08 -1.25
C ILE A 12 -0.87 -1.83 -0.14
N ALA A 13 -1.95 -2.60 -0.07
CA ALA A 13 -2.91 -2.49 1.02
C ALA A 13 -3.72 -3.78 1.19
N GLU A 14 -4.28 -3.99 2.38
CA GLU A 14 -5.14 -5.13 2.69
C GLU A 14 -6.30 -4.68 3.57
N TYR A 15 -7.49 -5.22 3.28
CA TYR A 15 -8.67 -5.10 4.12
C TYR A 15 -9.24 -6.49 4.45
N ARG A 16 -9.57 -6.70 5.72
CA ARG A 16 -10.25 -7.91 6.20
C ARG A 16 -11.46 -7.52 7.01
N TYR A 17 -12.64 -7.97 6.59
CA TYR A 17 -13.85 -7.83 7.38
C TYR A 17 -14.00 -9.03 8.31
N LEU A 18 -13.99 -8.78 9.61
CA LEU A 18 -13.98 -9.81 10.64
C LEU A 18 -15.35 -9.85 11.33
N SER A 19 -16.27 -10.61 10.75
CA SER A 19 -17.57 -10.90 11.38
C SER A 19 -17.50 -12.16 12.24
N GLU A 20 -18.26 -12.20 13.34
CA GLU A 20 -18.52 -13.44 14.08
C GLU A 20 -19.16 -14.50 13.19
N ASN A 21 -20.01 -14.08 12.25
CA ASN A 21 -20.62 -14.97 11.27
C ASN A 21 -19.68 -15.16 10.07
N GLU A 22 -19.19 -16.39 9.91
CA GLU A 22 -18.23 -16.76 8.86
C GLU A 22 -18.77 -16.52 7.45
N ASP A 23 -20.08 -16.53 7.25
CA ASP A 23 -20.71 -16.26 5.96
C ASP A 23 -20.51 -14.83 5.46
N PHE A 24 -20.14 -13.91 6.35
CA PHE A 24 -19.92 -12.50 6.05
C PHE A 24 -18.45 -12.10 6.05
N ARG A 25 -17.54 -12.98 6.44
CA ARG A 25 -16.10 -12.70 6.40
C ARG A 25 -15.62 -12.60 4.94
N PHE A 26 -14.91 -11.52 4.63
CA PHE A 26 -14.28 -11.36 3.33
C PHE A 26 -12.94 -10.62 3.48
N SER A 27 -12.09 -10.78 2.47
CA SER A 27 -10.87 -10.00 2.36
C SER A 27 -10.74 -9.39 0.97
N GLU A 28 -10.09 -8.23 0.93
CA GLU A 28 -9.74 -7.50 -0.27
C GLU A 28 -8.27 -7.08 -0.14
N THR A 29 -7.44 -7.51 -1.08
CA THR A 29 -6.00 -7.27 -1.07
C THR A 29 -5.62 -6.54 -2.34
N ALA A 30 -5.08 -5.33 -2.17
CA ALA A 30 -4.64 -4.49 -3.28
C ALA A 30 -3.15 -4.75 -3.59
N TYR A 31 -2.85 -4.86 -4.88
CA TYR A 31 -1.50 -5.02 -5.38
C TYR A 31 -1.19 -4.03 -6.50
N LYS A 32 0.05 -3.56 -6.54
CA LYS A 32 0.63 -2.83 -7.67
C LYS A 32 1.45 -3.78 -8.54
N LEU A 33 1.16 -3.80 -9.83
CA LEU A 33 1.89 -4.59 -10.82
C LEU A 33 3.13 -3.82 -11.31
N LYS A 34 4.05 -4.51 -11.98
CA LYS A 34 5.27 -3.91 -12.55
C LYS A 34 4.99 -2.78 -13.55
N ASP A 35 3.88 -2.85 -14.27
CA ASP A 35 3.45 -1.82 -15.22
C ASP A 35 2.81 -0.61 -14.52
N GLY A 36 2.79 -0.58 -13.19
CA GLY A 36 2.16 0.46 -12.38
C GLY A 36 0.65 0.28 -12.20
N SER A 37 0.02 -0.67 -12.90
CA SER A 37 -1.43 -0.90 -12.77
C SER A 37 -1.78 -1.53 -11.41
N ILE A 38 -2.97 -1.19 -10.91
CA ILE A 38 -3.45 -1.67 -9.61
C ILE A 38 -4.53 -2.72 -9.82
N ILE A 39 -4.45 -3.78 -9.03
CA ILE A 39 -5.45 -4.84 -8.96
C ILE A 39 -5.90 -5.04 -7.52
N ILE A 40 -7.14 -5.45 -7.34
CA ILE A 40 -7.65 -5.96 -6.08
C ILE A 40 -7.99 -7.43 -6.27
N GLU A 41 -7.34 -8.29 -5.49
CA GLU A 41 -7.76 -9.67 -5.28
C GLU A 41 -8.75 -9.69 -4.13
N TYR A 42 -9.87 -10.38 -4.30
CA TYR A 42 -10.89 -10.47 -3.25
C TYR A 42 -11.25 -11.93 -2.98
N ASP A 43 -11.51 -12.23 -1.72
CA ASP A 43 -12.19 -13.45 -1.27
C ASP A 43 -13.60 -13.04 -0.83
N GLY A 44 -14.55 -13.10 -1.76
CA GLY A 44 -15.81 -12.38 -1.64
C GLY A 44 -16.87 -13.06 -0.79
N ALA A 45 -17.51 -12.28 0.08
CA ALA A 45 -18.77 -12.60 0.77
C ALA A 45 -19.86 -11.56 0.38
N PRO A 46 -21.12 -11.69 0.84
CA PRO A 46 -22.22 -10.79 0.45
C PRO A 46 -21.92 -9.29 0.65
N LEU A 47 -21.09 -8.93 1.64
CA LEU A 47 -20.70 -7.55 1.96
C LEU A 47 -19.37 -7.10 1.32
N SER A 48 -18.69 -7.97 0.57
CA SER A 48 -17.53 -7.58 -0.22
C SER A 48 -17.93 -6.66 -1.37
N LEU A 49 -17.00 -5.85 -1.90
CA LEU A 49 -17.26 -4.95 -3.02
C LEU A 49 -17.81 -5.71 -4.25
N TYR A 50 -17.34 -6.94 -4.44
CA TYR A 50 -17.85 -7.85 -5.46
C TYR A 50 -19.26 -8.38 -5.14
N GLY A 51 -19.55 -8.70 -3.87
CA GLY A 51 -20.89 -9.08 -3.39
C GLY A 51 -21.92 -7.98 -3.62
N LEU A 52 -21.56 -6.74 -3.28
CA LEU A 52 -22.35 -5.53 -3.52
C LEU A 52 -22.68 -5.34 -5.02
N LYS A 53 -21.72 -5.64 -5.91
CA LYS A 53 -21.86 -5.48 -7.36
C LYS A 53 -22.70 -6.58 -8.04
N LEU A 54 -22.83 -7.77 -7.45
CA LEU A 54 -23.56 -8.91 -8.03
C LEU A 54 -24.98 -9.12 -7.48
N SER A 55 -25.18 -8.96 -6.16
CA SER A 55 -26.45 -8.95 -5.41
C SER A 55 -26.22 -9.47 -3.98
N TYR A 56 -26.77 -8.78 -2.98
CA TYR A 56 -26.68 -9.14 -1.55
C TYR A 56 -27.17 -10.55 -1.21
N ASN A 57 -28.08 -11.13 -2.01
CA ASN A 57 -28.80 -12.37 -1.67
C ASN A 57 -28.10 -13.66 -2.11
N LYS A 58 -26.96 -13.59 -2.80
CA LYS A 58 -26.20 -14.79 -3.18
C LYS A 58 -24.82 -14.76 -2.56
N ASN A 59 -24.60 -15.64 -1.57
CA ASN A 59 -23.26 -15.93 -1.11
C ASN A 59 -22.55 -16.77 -2.17
N ILE A 60 -21.76 -16.12 -3.01
CA ILE A 60 -21.10 -16.79 -4.13
C ILE A 60 -19.70 -17.30 -3.73
N ARG A 61 -19.18 -16.95 -2.53
CA ARG A 61 -17.85 -17.34 -1.99
C ARG A 61 -16.79 -17.48 -3.10
N ARG A 62 -16.74 -16.50 -4.01
CA ARG A 62 -15.85 -16.53 -5.17
C ARG A 62 -14.67 -15.65 -4.90
N LYS A 63 -13.50 -16.24 -5.12
CA LYS A 63 -12.26 -15.51 -5.29
C LYS A 63 -12.22 -14.91 -6.68
N GLY A 64 -11.70 -13.71 -6.79
CA GLY A 64 -11.48 -13.09 -8.08
C GLY A 64 -10.51 -11.93 -7.99
N ILE A 65 -10.29 -11.33 -9.15
CA ILE A 65 -9.36 -10.22 -9.33
C ILE A 65 -10.05 -9.21 -10.24
N PHE A 66 -9.96 -7.93 -9.90
CA PHE A 66 -10.34 -6.84 -10.80
C PHE A 66 -9.24 -5.80 -10.85
N SER A 67 -9.00 -5.25 -12.04
CA SER A 67 -8.14 -4.09 -12.23
C SER A 67 -8.91 -2.81 -11.91
N ILE A 68 -8.23 -1.86 -11.28
CA ILE A 68 -8.79 -0.56 -10.90
C ILE A 68 -7.90 0.58 -11.36
N THR A 69 -8.49 1.77 -11.43
CA THR A 69 -7.75 3.01 -11.62
C THR A 69 -7.15 3.50 -10.30
N GLU A 70 -6.27 4.50 -10.36
CA GLU A 70 -5.73 5.15 -9.16
C GLU A 70 -6.82 5.82 -8.33
N ASP A 71 -7.75 6.53 -8.99
CA ASP A 71 -8.87 7.20 -8.31
C ASP A 71 -9.78 6.19 -7.59
N ASP A 72 -10.06 5.05 -8.23
CA ASP A 72 -10.81 3.96 -7.62
C ASP A 72 -10.08 3.35 -6.41
N TYR A 73 -8.75 3.28 -6.49
CA TYR A 73 -7.91 2.77 -5.39
C TYR A 73 -7.95 3.72 -4.19
N GLU A 74 -7.78 5.03 -4.40
CA GLU A 74 -7.85 6.04 -3.34
C GLU A 74 -9.24 6.08 -2.70
N PHE A 75 -10.30 5.94 -3.51
CA PHE A 75 -11.65 5.78 -3.00
C PHE A 75 -11.80 4.52 -2.15
N TRP A 76 -11.35 3.36 -2.66
CA TRP A 76 -11.42 2.09 -1.95
C TRP A 76 -10.68 2.15 -0.60
N LYS A 77 -9.46 2.69 -0.61
CA LYS A 77 -8.62 2.91 0.56
C LYS A 77 -9.32 3.78 1.60
N SER A 78 -9.80 4.96 1.18
CA SER A 78 -10.54 5.89 2.03
C SER A 78 -11.83 5.29 2.59
N PHE A 79 -12.54 4.50 1.79
CA PHE A 79 -13.78 3.86 2.20
C PHE A 79 -13.54 2.74 3.21
N ARG A 80 -12.57 1.85 2.95
CA ARG A 80 -12.26 0.71 3.82
C ARG A 80 -11.63 1.12 5.15
N ALA A 81 -10.79 2.15 5.16
CA ALA A 81 -10.21 2.70 6.38
C ALA A 81 -11.24 3.26 7.37
N ARG A 82 -12.46 3.59 6.92
CA ARG A 82 -13.54 4.13 7.77
C ARG A 82 -14.41 3.07 8.43
N ILE A 83 -14.26 1.80 8.06
CA ILE A 83 -15.11 0.73 8.59
C ILE A 83 -14.45 0.15 9.84
N GLU A 84 -15.03 0.41 11.01
CA GLU A 84 -14.48 -0.02 12.31
C GLU A 84 -14.49 -1.55 12.51
N ASP A 85 -15.45 -2.24 11.90
CA ASP A 85 -15.61 -3.71 11.99
C ASP A 85 -14.57 -4.49 11.15
N GLY A 86 -13.65 -3.79 10.48
CA GLY A 86 -12.64 -4.38 9.62
C GLY A 86 -11.22 -3.99 10.04
N SER A 87 -10.27 -4.86 9.72
CA SER A 87 -8.85 -4.55 9.81
C SER A 87 -8.37 -4.03 8.46
N PHE A 88 -7.90 -2.79 8.43
CA PHE A 88 -7.29 -2.16 7.27
C PHE A 88 -5.80 -1.94 7.51
N MET A 89 -4.97 -2.35 6.55
CA MET A 89 -3.51 -2.20 6.57
C MET A 89 -3.04 -1.50 5.30
N ASP A 90 -2.24 -0.44 5.46
CA ASP A 90 -1.69 0.38 4.38
C ASP A 90 -0.16 0.22 4.31
N TYR A 91 0.27 -0.84 3.63
CA TYR A 91 1.69 -1.16 3.45
C TYR A 91 2.43 -0.13 2.60
N GLU A 92 1.73 0.59 1.74
CA GLU A 92 2.31 1.65 0.93
C GLU A 92 2.68 2.86 1.78
N ALA A 93 1.81 3.28 2.71
CA ALA A 93 2.13 4.33 3.66
C ALA A 93 3.29 3.94 4.57
N GLU A 94 3.27 2.73 5.14
CA GLU A 94 4.37 2.24 6.00
C GLU A 94 5.73 2.26 5.27
N ARG A 95 5.75 1.81 4.01
CA ARG A 95 6.97 1.82 3.19
C ARG A 95 7.43 3.25 2.87
N ASN A 96 6.50 4.14 2.54
CA ASN A 96 6.83 5.53 2.23
C ASN A 96 7.40 6.26 3.45
N GLU A 97 6.82 6.04 4.64
CA GLU A 97 7.34 6.59 5.90
C GLU A 97 8.76 6.09 6.21
N ALA A 98 9.02 4.80 6.00
CA ALA A 98 10.36 4.23 6.20
C ALA A 98 11.39 4.83 5.23
N LEU A 99 11.01 5.06 3.97
CA LEU A 99 11.87 5.71 2.98
C LEU A 99 12.15 7.17 3.33
N GLU A 100 11.14 7.90 3.81
CA GLU A 100 11.27 9.30 4.23
C GLU A 100 12.23 9.43 5.41
N LYS A 101 12.08 8.59 6.44
CA LYS A 101 13.03 8.54 7.57
C LYS A 101 14.47 8.26 7.13
N SER A 102 14.65 7.28 6.23
CA SER A 102 15.98 6.98 5.71
C SER A 102 16.57 8.17 4.96
N ARG A 103 15.77 8.89 4.17
CA ARG A 103 16.20 10.09 3.47
C ARG A 103 16.64 11.19 4.44
N GLU A 104 15.86 11.45 5.49
CA GLU A 104 16.22 12.44 6.51
C GLU A 104 17.53 12.08 7.23
N GLU A 105 17.77 10.80 7.51
CA GLU A 105 19.02 10.33 8.10
C GLU A 105 20.22 10.55 7.17
N TYR A 106 20.06 10.28 5.88
CA TYR A 106 21.08 10.55 4.88
C TYR A 106 21.38 12.05 4.75
N ASP A 107 20.35 12.90 4.68
CA ASP A 107 20.52 14.34 4.57
C ASP A 107 21.30 14.90 5.79
N LYS A 108 20.99 14.42 7.01
CA LYS A 108 21.75 14.78 8.23
C LYS A 108 23.22 14.35 8.17
N GLN A 109 23.52 13.19 7.59
CA GLN A 109 24.91 12.74 7.42
C GLN A 109 25.67 13.66 6.45
N ILE A 110 25.04 14.03 5.34
CA ILE A 110 25.61 14.96 4.36
C ILE A 110 25.89 16.31 5.00
N ASP A 111 24.95 16.84 5.80
CA ASP A 111 25.13 18.12 6.50
C ASP A 111 26.34 18.08 7.45
N VAL A 112 26.51 17.00 8.22
CA VAL A 112 27.65 16.81 9.11
C VAL A 112 28.96 16.70 8.34
N GLU A 113 29.00 15.96 7.24
CA GLU A 113 30.18 15.87 6.37
C GLU A 113 30.54 17.22 5.75
N HIS A 114 29.54 17.98 5.32
CA HIS A 114 29.73 19.33 4.78
C HIS A 114 30.34 20.28 5.82
N GLU A 115 29.81 20.31 7.04
CA GLU A 115 30.35 21.12 8.14
C GLU A 115 31.81 20.72 8.45
N ASN A 116 32.11 19.42 8.54
CA ASN A 116 33.48 18.95 8.76
C ASN A 116 34.46 19.38 7.66
N ILE A 117 34.01 19.36 6.38
CA ILE A 117 34.82 19.84 5.26
C ILE A 117 35.05 21.36 5.38
N LEU A 118 34.02 22.14 5.69
CA LEU A 118 34.14 23.59 5.87
C LEU A 118 35.08 23.95 7.02
N GLU A 119 34.99 23.26 8.16
CA GLU A 119 35.91 23.42 9.29
C GLU A 119 37.36 23.09 8.88
N SER A 120 37.56 22.00 8.12
CA SER A 120 38.90 21.60 7.64
C SER A 120 39.53 22.66 6.72
N LEU A 121 38.74 23.27 5.83
CA LEU A 121 39.19 24.33 4.92
C LEU A 121 39.45 25.65 5.66
N SER A 122 38.74 25.91 6.77
CA SER A 122 38.96 27.10 7.61
C SER A 122 40.25 27.00 8.44
N CYS A 123 40.72 25.78 8.73
CA CYS A 123 41.92 25.51 9.52
C CYS A 123 43.22 25.48 8.68
N GLU A 124 43.12 25.36 7.35
CA GLU A 124 44.28 25.56 6.46
C GLU A 124 44.50 27.07 6.25
N GLU A 125 45.16 27.72 7.21
CA GLU A 125 45.72 29.06 7.01
C GLU A 125 46.63 29.03 5.76
N LEU A 126 46.26 29.85 4.77
CA LEU A 126 47.03 30.09 3.56
C LEU A 126 48.50 30.39 3.94
N PRO A 127 49.48 29.71 3.34
CA PRO A 127 50.88 30.00 3.63
C PRO A 127 51.19 31.45 3.19
N TYR A 128 51.66 32.25 4.15
CA TYR A 128 52.11 33.63 3.98
C TYR A 128 53.23 33.77 2.95
#